data_AF-A0A8T4KE48-F1
#
_entry.id   AF-A0A8T4KE48-F1
#
_cell.length_a   1.000
_cell.length_b   1.000
_cell.length_c   1.000
_cell.angle_alpha   90.00
_cell.angle_beta   90.00
_cell.angle_gamma   90.00
#
_symmetry.space_group_name_H-M   'P 1'
#
loop_
_entity.id
_entity.type
_entity.pdbx_description
1 polymer ?
#
loop_
_entity_poly.entity_id
_entity_poly.type
_entity_poly.pdbx_seq_one_letter_code
_entity_poly.pdbx_strand_id
1 'polypeptide(L)'
;MLVFLAFFIGVNAGGYFYQPPYIQEIFSASNYASTEGLVEIEASINSTTIHLTGECYEITFDVTQDQAYSIGRGLEKSIGERPLTHDIMKDMLDIFGIQVLQVKVDRYISDIYYATIILNQGNRILELDARPSDSIALAARTGSKLYIKRNILEMNGDYLC
;
A
#
# COMPACT_ATOMS: atom_id res chain seq x y z
N MET A 1 -27.68 -21.25 20.06
CA MET A 1 -27.32 -21.77 18.72
C MET A 1 -26.98 -20.58 17.84
N LEU A 2 -25.78 -20.03 18.00
CA LEU A 2 -25.27 -18.92 17.19
C LEU A 2 -24.13 -19.48 16.35
N VAL A 3 -24.45 -19.77 15.09
CA VAL A 3 -23.47 -20.16 14.08
C VAL A 3 -22.69 -18.90 13.74
N PHE A 4 -21.45 -18.80 14.24
CA PHE A 4 -20.47 -17.88 13.69
C PHE A 4 -20.20 -18.31 12.25
N LEU A 5 -20.89 -17.68 11.28
CA LEU A 5 -20.49 -17.74 9.88
C LEU A 5 -19.26 -16.86 9.71
N ALA A 6 -18.08 -17.45 9.98
CA ALA A 6 -16.82 -16.93 9.45
C ALA A 6 -16.89 -17.09 7.92
N PHE A 7 -17.19 -16.02 7.20
CA PHE A 7 -17.18 -16.04 5.74
C PHE A 7 -15.72 -16.07 5.24
N PHE A 8 -15.52 -16.92 4.26
CA PHE A 8 -14.27 -17.57 3.88
C PHE A 8 -13.39 -16.65 2.98
N ILE A 9 -12.19 -16.23 3.45
CA ILE A 9 -11.16 -15.55 2.61
C ILE A 9 -10.38 -16.54 1.70
N GLY A 10 -10.90 -17.73 1.43
CA GLY A 10 -10.12 -18.77 0.74
C GLY A 10 -10.69 -19.21 -0.58
N VAL A 11 -9.77 -19.43 -1.52
CA VAL A 11 -10.03 -20.07 -2.80
C VAL A 11 -10.15 -21.57 -2.54
N ASN A 12 -11.25 -22.19 -2.95
CA ASN A 12 -11.41 -23.63 -2.83
C ASN A 12 -10.63 -24.32 -3.95
N ALA A 13 -9.36 -24.62 -3.71
CA ALA A 13 -8.51 -25.38 -4.61
C ALA A 13 -8.43 -26.83 -4.10
N GLY A 14 -9.30 -27.70 -4.63
CA GLY A 14 -9.20 -29.15 -4.40
C GLY A 14 -9.40 -29.60 -2.95
N GLY A 15 -10.22 -28.90 -2.16
CA GLY A 15 -10.55 -29.31 -0.78
C GLY A 15 -9.65 -28.74 0.31
N TYR A 16 -8.67 -27.91 -0.04
CA TYR A 16 -7.87 -27.14 0.93
C TYR A 16 -8.31 -25.68 0.96
N PHE A 17 -8.57 -25.18 2.17
CA PHE A 17 -8.91 -23.79 2.41
C PHE A 17 -7.63 -22.98 2.66
N TYR A 18 -7.18 -22.22 1.66
CA TYR A 18 -6.01 -21.34 1.79
C TYR A 18 -6.45 -19.94 2.22
N GLN A 19 -6.01 -19.48 3.38
CA GLN A 19 -6.09 -18.06 3.75
C GLN A 19 -4.73 -17.39 3.49
N PRO A 20 -4.67 -16.38 2.61
CA PRO A 20 -3.45 -15.62 2.40
C PRO A 20 -3.02 -14.92 3.69
N PRO A 21 -1.75 -15.08 4.14
CA PRO A 21 -1.32 -14.56 5.44
C PRO A 21 -1.30 -13.02 5.50
N TYR A 22 -1.24 -12.36 4.34
CA TYR A 22 -1.13 -10.90 4.25
C TYR A 22 -2.47 -10.20 4.02
N ILE A 23 -3.58 -10.93 3.88
CA ILE A 23 -4.89 -10.34 3.57
C ILE A 23 -5.84 -10.50 4.75
N GLN A 24 -6.44 -9.38 5.15
CA GLN A 24 -7.49 -9.34 6.16
C GLN A 24 -8.72 -8.61 5.61
N GLU A 25 -9.92 -9.04 5.98
CA GLU A 25 -11.17 -8.37 5.58
C GLU A 25 -11.64 -7.42 6.69
N ILE A 26 -12.00 -6.19 6.31
CA ILE A 26 -12.56 -5.19 7.21
C ILE A 26 -14.08 -5.25 7.14
N PHE A 27 -14.72 -5.57 8.27
CA PHE A 27 -16.19 -5.68 8.36
C PHE A 27 -16.91 -4.34 8.53
N SER A 28 -16.19 -3.22 8.65
CA SER A 28 -16.78 -1.87 8.75
C SER A 28 -16.09 -0.88 7.82
N ALA A 29 -16.86 -0.32 6.88
CA ALA A 29 -16.41 0.73 5.96
C ALA A 29 -15.95 2.01 6.69
N SER A 30 -16.43 2.25 7.92
CA SER A 30 -16.03 3.43 8.72
C SER A 30 -14.54 3.46 9.05
N ASN A 31 -13.90 2.29 9.20
CA ASN A 31 -12.54 2.19 9.70
C ASN A 31 -11.50 2.49 8.62
N TYR A 32 -11.79 2.23 7.34
CA TYR A 32 -10.89 2.60 6.26
C TYR A 32 -11.02 4.09 5.89
N ALA A 33 -12.22 4.66 6.03
CA ALA A 33 -12.49 6.05 5.67
C ALA A 33 -11.92 7.05 6.67
N SER A 34 -11.63 6.62 7.90
CA SER A 34 -11.00 7.50 8.89
C SER A 34 -9.57 7.82 8.50
N THR A 35 -9.30 9.10 8.26
CA THR A 35 -7.97 9.67 8.10
C THR A 35 -7.45 10.27 9.40
N GLU A 36 -8.09 9.98 10.54
CA GLU A 36 -7.67 10.48 11.84
C GLU A 36 -6.27 9.97 12.18
N GLY A 37 -5.36 10.89 12.49
CA GLY A 37 -3.96 10.58 12.76
C GLY A 37 -3.12 10.21 11.53
N LEU A 38 -3.68 10.33 10.32
CA LEU A 38 -2.95 10.18 9.06
C LEU A 38 -2.60 11.54 8.46
N VAL A 39 -1.43 11.60 7.81
CA VAL A 39 -0.93 12.72 7.02
C VAL A 39 -0.84 12.23 5.57
N GLU A 40 -1.44 12.98 4.64
CA GLU A 40 -1.27 12.72 3.20
C GLU A 40 0.16 13.10 2.80
N ILE A 41 0.83 12.23 2.07
CA ILE A 41 2.24 12.41 1.69
C ILE A 41 2.43 12.35 0.18
N GLU A 42 3.44 13.06 -0.29
CA GLU A 42 3.95 12.96 -1.64
C GLU A 42 5.20 12.08 -1.64
N ALA A 43 5.29 11.18 -2.62
CA ALA A 43 6.47 10.36 -2.83
C ALA A 43 7.29 10.91 -3.99
N SER A 44 8.58 11.10 -3.77
CA SER A 44 9.57 11.34 -4.82
C SER A 44 10.74 10.38 -4.66
N ILE A 45 11.57 10.27 -5.70
CA ILE A 45 12.71 9.37 -5.69
C ILE A 45 13.92 10.03 -6.33
N ASN A 46 15.08 9.89 -5.68
CA ASN A 46 16.37 10.34 -6.18
C ASN A 46 17.36 9.18 -6.12
N SER A 47 17.84 8.74 -7.28
CA SER A 47 18.69 7.55 -7.38
C SER A 47 17.99 6.33 -6.76
N THR A 48 18.45 5.83 -5.62
CA THR A 48 17.88 4.70 -4.86
C THR A 48 17.15 5.11 -3.58
N THR A 49 17.07 6.41 -3.29
CA THR A 49 16.50 6.92 -2.05
C THR A 49 15.10 7.44 -2.32
N ILE A 50 14.12 6.91 -1.57
CA ILE A 50 12.74 7.38 -1.59
C ILE A 50 12.61 8.51 -0.58
N HIS A 51 11.89 9.55 -0.99
CA HIS A 51 11.54 10.70 -0.17
C HIS A 51 10.02 10.72 0.00
N LEU A 52 9.56 10.65 1.25
CA LEU A 52 8.15 10.79 1.62
C LEU A 52 7.97 12.12 2.35
N THR A 53 7.35 13.09 1.70
CA THR A 53 7.18 14.44 2.23
C THR A 53 5.72 14.68 2.59
N GLY A 54 5.47 15.21 3.79
CA GLY A 54 4.14 15.60 4.23
C GLY A 54 4.21 16.65 5.32
N GLU A 55 3.31 17.64 5.27
CA GLU A 55 3.34 18.79 6.17
C GLU A 55 4.75 19.44 6.21
N CYS A 56 5.42 19.44 7.35
CA CYS A 56 6.76 20.00 7.54
C CYS A 56 7.83 18.93 7.81
N TYR A 57 7.59 17.69 7.38
CA TYR A 57 8.48 16.57 7.64
C TYR A 57 8.79 15.77 6.37
N GLU A 58 9.97 15.17 6.33
CA GLU A 58 10.39 14.23 5.30
C GLU A 58 10.96 12.97 5.93
N ILE A 59 10.50 11.80 5.46
CA ILE A 59 11.16 10.52 5.74
C ILE A 59 11.89 10.07 4.49
N THR A 60 13.11 9.61 4.66
CA THR A 60 13.89 8.97 3.60
C THR A 60 14.25 7.53 3.95
N PHE A 61 14.29 6.69 2.92
CA PHE A 61 14.83 5.33 3.04
C PHE A 61 15.31 4.81 1.69
N ASP A 62 16.31 3.94 1.73
CA ASP A 62 16.90 3.34 0.53
C ASP A 62 16.15 2.08 0.09
N VAL A 63 16.10 1.90 -1.23
CA VAL A 63 15.58 0.69 -1.89
C VAL A 63 16.60 0.15 -2.88
N THR A 64 16.38 -1.07 -3.39
CA THR A 64 17.25 -1.61 -4.44
C THR A 64 17.10 -0.84 -5.75
N GLN A 65 18.08 -0.95 -6.65
CA GLN A 65 18.05 -0.31 -7.97
C GLN A 65 16.78 -0.69 -8.77
N ASP A 66 16.37 -1.96 -8.73
CA ASP A 66 15.19 -2.44 -9.45
C ASP A 66 13.89 -1.88 -8.86
N GLN A 67 13.83 -1.76 -7.52
CA GLN A 67 12.70 -1.14 -6.84
C GLN A 67 12.63 0.35 -7.18
N ALA A 68 13.76 1.05 -7.13
CA ALA A 68 13.84 2.46 -7.49
C ALA A 68 13.39 2.70 -8.94
N TYR A 69 13.88 1.89 -9.87
CA TYR A 69 13.46 1.96 -11.28
C TYR A 69 11.95 1.73 -11.45
N SER A 70 11.38 0.72 -10.79
CA SER A 70 9.93 0.45 -10.86
C SER A 70 9.09 1.58 -10.27
N ILE A 71 9.53 2.17 -9.15
CA ILE A 71 8.84 3.26 -8.46
C ILE A 71 8.92 4.55 -9.29
N GLY A 72 10.12 4.94 -9.72
CA GLY A 72 10.34 6.13 -10.54
C GLY A 72 9.50 6.11 -11.81
N ARG A 73 9.48 4.98 -12.54
CA ARG A 73 8.60 4.82 -13.70
C ARG A 73 7.12 5.00 -13.39
N GLY A 74 6.67 4.53 -12.23
CA GLY A 74 5.29 4.70 -11.78
C GLY A 74 4.97 6.17 -11.49
N LEU A 75 5.87 6.87 -10.79
CA LEU A 75 5.71 8.29 -10.44
C LEU A 75 5.72 9.18 -11.68
N GLU A 76 6.57 8.88 -12.67
CA GLU A 76 6.63 9.56 -13.97
C GLU A 76 5.43 9.24 -14.87
N LYS A 77 4.58 8.28 -14.50
CA LYS A 77 3.47 7.76 -15.32
C LYS A 77 3.94 7.29 -16.70
N SER A 78 5.15 6.71 -16.75
CA SER A 78 5.80 6.28 -17.97
C SER A 78 5.48 4.82 -18.31
N ILE A 79 5.00 4.58 -19.53
CA ILE A 79 4.67 3.25 -20.05
C ILE A 79 5.81 2.79 -20.96
N GLY A 80 6.45 1.67 -20.57
CA GLY A 80 7.48 1.03 -21.39
C GLY A 80 6.91 0.02 -22.40
N GLU A 81 7.74 -0.46 -23.32
CA GLU A 81 7.36 -1.49 -24.31
C GLU A 81 6.92 -2.82 -23.69
N ARG A 82 7.48 -3.15 -22.51
CA ARG A 82 7.15 -4.35 -21.74
C ARG A 82 6.74 -3.95 -20.31
N PRO A 83 5.70 -4.60 -19.75
CA PRO A 83 5.24 -4.29 -18.41
C PRO A 83 6.24 -4.79 -17.35
N LEU A 84 6.42 -3.99 -16.29
CA LEU A 84 7.10 -4.39 -15.06
C LEU A 84 6.14 -5.13 -14.12
N THR A 85 6.68 -5.72 -13.05
CA THR A 85 5.89 -6.47 -12.06
C THR A 85 4.71 -5.67 -11.51
N HIS A 86 4.90 -4.40 -11.16
CA HIS A 86 3.82 -3.55 -10.63
C HIS A 86 2.84 -3.10 -11.72
N ASP A 87 3.24 -3.08 -12.99
CA ASP A 87 2.32 -2.88 -14.12
C ASP A 87 1.37 -4.09 -14.22
N ILE A 88 1.94 -5.32 -14.22
CA ILE A 88 1.17 -6.57 -14.24
C ILE A 88 0.26 -6.67 -13.01
N MET A 89 0.74 -6.27 -11.82
CA MET A 89 -0.05 -6.29 -10.59
C MET A 89 -1.27 -5.36 -10.70
N LYS A 90 -1.08 -4.13 -11.19
CA LYS A 90 -2.18 -3.19 -11.44
C LYS A 90 -3.18 -3.78 -12.44
N ASP A 91 -2.71 -4.35 -13.55
CA ASP A 91 -3.60 -4.94 -14.57
C ASP A 91 -4.37 -6.15 -14.02
N MET A 92 -3.75 -6.97 -13.17
CA MET A 92 -4.45 -8.05 -12.47
C MET A 92 -5.56 -7.52 -11.57
N LEU A 93 -5.29 -6.49 -10.77
CA LEU A 93 -6.32 -5.87 -9.92
C LEU A 93 -7.49 -5.36 -10.76
N ASP A 94 -7.21 -4.68 -11.88
CA ASP A 94 -8.25 -4.20 -12.80
C ASP A 94 -9.08 -5.36 -13.39
N ILE A 95 -8.44 -6.43 -13.86
CA ILE A 95 -9.11 -7.61 -14.43
C ILE A 95 -10.06 -8.27 -13.41
N PHE A 96 -9.66 -8.29 -12.13
CA PHE A 96 -10.48 -8.86 -11.06
C PHE A 96 -11.43 -7.85 -10.40
N GLY A 97 -11.52 -6.63 -10.92
CA GLY A 97 -12.40 -5.59 -10.38
C GLY A 97 -12.04 -5.16 -8.96
N ILE A 98 -10.75 -5.18 -8.63
CA ILE A 98 -10.22 -4.77 -7.33
C ILE A 98 -9.63 -3.37 -7.45
N GLN A 99 -10.13 -2.43 -6.65
CA GLN A 99 -9.64 -1.05 -6.65
C GLN A 99 -8.68 -0.83 -5.47
N VAL A 100 -7.53 -0.20 -5.71
CA VAL A 100 -6.69 0.34 -4.64
C VAL A 100 -7.27 1.67 -4.17
N LEU A 101 -7.77 1.71 -2.94
CA LEU A 101 -8.37 2.91 -2.36
C LEU A 101 -7.32 3.88 -1.85
N GLN A 102 -6.36 3.35 -1.08
CA GLN A 102 -5.28 4.12 -0.47
C GLN A 102 -4.18 3.18 0.03
N VAL A 103 -3.00 3.75 0.28
CA VAL A 103 -1.88 3.10 0.92
C VAL A 103 -1.51 3.86 2.18
N LYS A 104 -1.21 3.14 3.26
CA LYS A 104 -0.85 3.72 4.57
C LYS A 104 0.50 3.18 5.02
N VAL A 105 1.47 4.03 5.32
CA VAL A 105 2.65 3.67 6.13
C VAL A 105 2.23 3.83 7.59
N ASP A 106 1.98 2.71 8.29
CA ASP A 106 1.22 2.74 9.54
C ASP A 106 1.87 1.99 10.71
N ARG A 107 3.03 1.36 10.51
CA ARG A 107 3.85 0.80 11.58
C ARG A 107 5.33 1.06 11.30
N TYR A 108 6.06 1.21 12.39
CA TYR A 108 7.52 1.26 12.43
C TYR A 108 7.97 0.38 13.60
N ILE A 109 8.65 -0.73 13.29
CA ILE A 109 9.04 -1.74 14.28
C ILE A 109 10.48 -2.15 14.00
N SER A 110 11.35 -2.03 15.00
CA SER A 110 12.76 -2.44 14.88
C SER A 110 13.44 -1.84 13.65
N ASP A 111 13.28 -0.53 13.48
CA ASP A 111 13.80 0.27 12.35
C ASP A 111 13.25 -0.08 10.96
N ILE A 112 12.13 -0.80 10.90
CA ILE A 112 11.49 -1.23 9.67
C ILE A 112 10.09 -0.61 9.54
N TYR A 113 9.87 0.08 8.42
CA TYR A 113 8.56 0.60 8.02
C TYR A 113 7.69 -0.51 7.42
N TYR A 114 6.40 -0.52 7.79
CA TYR A 114 5.38 -1.38 7.20
C TYR A 114 4.30 -0.53 6.55
N ALA A 115 3.73 -1.05 5.47
CA ALA A 115 2.62 -0.41 4.78
C ALA A 115 1.41 -1.35 4.69
N THR A 116 0.23 -0.75 4.64
CA THR A 116 -1.04 -1.43 4.44
C THR A 116 -1.69 -0.85 3.19
N ILE A 117 -2.01 -1.71 2.23
CA ILE A 117 -2.76 -1.36 1.03
C ILE A 117 -4.24 -1.64 1.31
N ILE A 118 -5.09 -0.64 1.13
CA ILE A 118 -6.54 -0.78 1.28
C ILE A 118 -7.15 -1.02 -0.08
N LEU A 119 -7.82 -2.15 -0.22
CA LEU A 119 -8.43 -2.62 -1.45
C LEU A 119 -9.95 -2.66 -1.31
N ASN A 120 -10.66 -2.35 -2.39
CA ASN A 120 -12.08 -2.58 -2.53
C ASN A 120 -12.33 -3.69 -3.56
N GLN A 121 -13.08 -4.72 -3.18
CA GLN A 121 -13.51 -5.80 -4.07
C GLN A 121 -15.03 -6.00 -3.91
N GLY A 122 -15.81 -5.35 -4.77
CA GLY A 122 -17.27 -5.39 -4.70
C GLY A 122 -17.80 -4.78 -3.41
N ASN A 123 -18.31 -5.62 -2.50
CA ASN A 123 -18.83 -5.19 -1.19
C ASN A 123 -17.83 -5.40 -0.04
N ARG A 124 -16.58 -5.75 -0.37
CA ARG A 124 -15.55 -6.12 0.61
C ARG A 124 -14.44 -5.08 0.61
N ILE A 125 -14.02 -4.67 1.80
CA ILE A 125 -12.82 -3.89 1.99
C ILE A 125 -11.75 -4.82 2.57
N LEU A 126 -10.59 -4.87 1.92
CA LEU A 126 -9.49 -5.74 2.30
C LEU A 126 -8.29 -4.89 2.68
N GLU A 127 -7.57 -5.30 3.73
CA GLU A 127 -6.23 -4.82 4.05
C GLU A 127 -5.21 -5.83 3.57
N LEU A 128 -4.21 -5.36 2.83
CA LEU A 128 -3.07 -6.14 2.39
C LEU A 128 -1.81 -5.59 3.05
N ASP A 129 -1.16 -6.38 3.90
CA ASP A 129 0.16 -6.08 4.45
C ASP A 129 1.20 -6.12 3.34
N ALA A 130 2.00 -5.06 3.25
CA ALA A 130 2.97 -4.88 2.18
C ALA A 130 4.17 -4.03 2.63
N ARG A 131 5.27 -4.14 1.90
CA ARG A 131 6.41 -3.23 2.10
C ARG A 131 6.07 -1.83 1.57
N PRO A 132 6.61 -0.76 2.17
CA PRO A 132 6.42 0.60 1.66
C PRO A 132 6.81 0.74 0.18
N SER A 133 7.95 0.20 -0.24
CA SER A 133 8.41 0.27 -1.64
C SER A 133 7.41 -0.29 -2.64
N ASP A 134 6.81 -1.45 -2.33
CA ASP A 134 5.84 -2.12 -3.21
C ASP A 134 4.52 -1.36 -3.24
N SER A 135 4.11 -0.83 -2.08
CA SER A 135 2.87 -0.08 -1.93
C SER A 135 2.94 1.27 -2.65
N ILE A 136 4.07 1.97 -2.57
CA ILE A 136 4.34 3.22 -3.30
C ILE A 136 4.35 2.95 -4.80
N ALA A 137 5.02 1.89 -5.26
CA ALA A 137 5.05 1.53 -6.68
C ALA A 137 3.65 1.26 -7.26
N LEU A 138 2.77 0.62 -6.47
CA LEU A 138 1.39 0.34 -6.86
C LEU A 138 0.52 1.61 -6.80
N ALA A 139 0.66 2.42 -5.76
CA ALA A 139 -0.07 3.68 -5.61
C ALA A 139 0.25 4.65 -6.75
N ALA A 140 1.52 4.77 -7.13
CA ALA A 140 1.95 5.62 -8.24
C ALA A 140 1.27 5.25 -9.57
N ARG A 141 0.99 3.96 -9.79
CA ARG A 141 0.32 3.46 -11.01
C ARG A 141 -1.20 3.55 -10.96
N THR A 142 -1.78 3.36 -9.78
CA THR A 142 -3.24 3.41 -9.58
C THR A 142 -3.75 4.83 -9.33
N GLY A 143 -2.85 5.76 -9.02
CA GLY A 143 -3.21 7.12 -8.60
C GLY A 143 -3.85 7.15 -7.21
N SER A 144 -3.74 6.07 -6.42
CA SER A 144 -4.29 6.02 -5.07
C SER A 144 -3.49 6.91 -4.12
N LYS A 145 -4.16 7.49 -3.13
CA LYS A 145 -3.52 8.35 -2.14
C LYS A 145 -2.54 7.59 -1.25
N LEU A 146 -1.45 8.27 -0.88
CA LEU A 146 -0.46 7.81 0.09
C LEU A 146 -0.68 8.54 1.41
N TYR A 147 -0.70 7.77 2.49
CA TYR A 147 -0.79 8.27 3.85
C TYR A 147 0.34 7.71 4.70
N ILE A 148 0.73 8.46 5.72
CA ILE A 148 1.58 8.00 6.81
C ILE A 148 0.92 8.34 8.14
N LYS A 149 1.11 7.53 9.18
CA LYS A 149 0.70 7.95 10.51
C LYS A 149 1.53 9.13 10.99
N ARG A 150 0.86 10.16 11.50
CA ARG A 150 1.50 11.39 11.99
C ARG A 150 2.62 11.11 12.98
N ASN A 151 2.41 10.24 13.96
CA ASN A 151 3.43 9.91 14.95
C ASN A 151 4.68 9.27 14.32
N ILE A 152 4.53 8.47 13.26
CA ILE A 152 5.68 7.89 12.55
C ILE A 152 6.44 9.01 11.82
N LEU A 153 5.70 9.90 11.15
CA LEU A 153 6.28 11.03 10.42
C LEU A 153 7.04 11.99 11.33
N GLU A 154 6.44 12.41 12.44
CA GLU A 154 7.06 13.34 13.40
C GLU A 154 8.23 12.74 14.17
N MET A 155 8.19 11.43 14.48
CA MET A 155 9.25 10.78 15.27
C MET A 155 10.46 10.35 14.44
N ASN A 156 10.28 10.09 13.15
CA ASN A 156 11.33 9.50 12.30
C ASN A 156 11.67 10.36 11.08
N GLY A 157 10.95 11.45 10.84
CA GLY A 157 11.19 12.37 9.75
C GLY A 157 12.07 13.54 10.15
N ASP A 158 12.83 14.06 9.19
CA ASP A 158 13.55 15.32 9.29
C ASP A 158 12.56 16.49 9.14
N TYR A 159 12.71 17.49 9.99
CA TYR A 159 11.87 18.70 9.95
C TYR A 159 12.40 19.66 8.87
N LEU A 160 11.51 20.08 7.96
CA LEU A 160 11.84 20.89 6.77
C LEU A 160 11.42 22.36 6.87
N CYS A 161 10.54 22.69 7.83
CA CYS A 161 10.13 24.05 8.16
C CYS A 161 10.92 24.53 9.41
#